data_AF-A0A9D7UPW8-F1
#
_entry.id   AF-A0A9D7UPW8-F1
#
_cell.length_a   1.000
_cell.length_b   1.000
_cell.length_c   1.000
_cell.angle_alpha   90.00
_cell.angle_beta   90.00
_cell.angle_gamma   90.00
#
_symmetry.space_group_name_H-M   'P 1'
#
loop_
_entity.id
_entity.type
_entity.pdbx_description
1 polymer ?
#
loop_
_entity_poly.entity_id
_entity_poly.type
_entity_poly.pdbx_seq_one_letter_code
_entity_poly.pdbx_strand_id
1 'polypeptide(L)'
;MLRAADLIAPGAGEVVVCSDVWWLNTEEAQRLPTVSVGAPEVNALSAYLAVRLPSAFSIESALAVLLDLDSPNLQACCWGASPVGTASAVDAFTDRYLGAFVERALEEAGA
;
A
#
# COMPACT_ATOMS: atom_id res chain seq x y z
N MET A 1 -14.40 6.56 -17.73
CA MET A 1 -13.85 7.46 -16.72
C MET A 1 -14.72 7.30 -15.48
N LEU A 2 -14.36 6.41 -14.55
CA LEU A 2 -15.09 6.27 -13.28
C LEU A 2 -14.99 7.60 -12.52
N ARG A 3 -16.09 8.10 -11.96
CA ARG A 3 -16.05 9.29 -11.11
C ARG A 3 -15.59 8.87 -9.72
N ALA A 4 -14.86 9.75 -9.04
CA ALA A 4 -14.43 9.54 -7.65
C ALA A 4 -15.59 9.23 -6.68
N ALA A 5 -16.79 9.70 -7.00
CA ALA A 5 -18.02 9.43 -6.23
C ALA A 5 -18.64 8.04 -6.50
N ASP A 6 -18.20 7.32 -7.54
CA ASP A 6 -18.65 5.95 -7.85
C ASP A 6 -17.78 4.90 -7.12
N LEU A 7 -16.63 5.30 -6.57
CA LEU A 7 -15.85 4.53 -5.60
C LEU A 7 -16.44 4.73 -4.20
N ILE A 8 -17.76 4.53 -4.09
CA ILE A 8 -18.44 4.42 -2.80
C ILE A 8 -17.81 3.20 -2.13
N ALA A 9 -17.24 3.41 -0.94
CA ALA A 9 -16.51 2.46 -0.09
C ALA A 9 -16.54 1.01 -0.61
N PRO A 10 -15.40 0.44 -1.07
CA PRO A 10 -15.37 -0.93 -1.58
C PRO A 10 -16.11 -1.86 -0.64
N GLY A 11 -16.93 -2.75 -1.19
CA GLY A 11 -17.56 -3.81 -0.42
C GLY A 11 -16.52 -4.67 0.29
N ALA A 12 -16.93 -5.45 1.29
CA ALA A 12 -16.01 -6.36 1.98
C ALA A 12 -15.34 -7.31 0.97
N GLY A 13 -14.01 -7.24 0.89
CA GLY A 13 -13.20 -8.01 -0.07
C GLY A 13 -13.01 -7.38 -1.46
N GLU A 14 -13.56 -6.19 -1.72
CA GLU A 14 -13.31 -5.45 -2.95
C GLU A 14 -12.02 -4.63 -2.86
N VAL A 15 -11.29 -4.56 -3.99
CA VAL A 15 -10.04 -3.79 -4.09
C VAL A 15 -10.24 -2.64 -5.06
N VAL A 16 -9.80 -1.45 -4.65
CA VAL A 16 -9.82 -0.25 -5.48
C VAL A 16 -8.39 0.16 -5.82
N VAL A 17 -8.13 0.35 -7.11
CA VAL A 17 -6.89 0.97 -7.59
C VAL A 17 -7.16 2.45 -7.85
N CYS A 18 -6.44 3.31 -7.16
CA CYS A 18 -6.55 4.76 -7.28
C CYS A 18 -5.16 5.40 -7.44
N SER A 19 -5.12 6.68 -7.83
CA SER A 19 -3.86 7.42 -7.85
C SER A 19 -3.45 7.82 -6.43
N ASP A 20 -2.15 7.97 -6.23
CA ASP A 20 -1.54 8.51 -5.02
C ASP A 20 -2.11 9.88 -4.64
N VAL A 21 -2.29 10.77 -5.62
CA VAL A 21 -2.88 12.11 -5.42
C VAL A 21 -4.33 12.00 -4.94
N TRP A 22 -5.13 11.07 -5.48
CA TRP A 22 -6.51 10.92 -5.03
C TRP A 22 -6.57 10.40 -3.58
N TRP A 23 -5.77 9.38 -3.25
CA TRP A 23 -5.71 8.84 -1.89
C TRP A 23 -5.27 9.90 -0.87
N LEU A 24 -4.24 10.68 -1.20
CA LEU A 24 -3.72 11.74 -0.31
C LEU A 24 -4.74 12.85 -0.02
N ASN A 25 -5.74 13.02 -0.88
CA ASN A 25 -6.77 14.05 -0.75
C ASN A 25 -8.15 13.50 -0.35
N THR A 26 -8.27 12.20 -0.04
CA THR A 26 -9.55 11.55 0.30
C THR A 26 -9.47 10.89 1.67
N GLU A 27 -10.07 11.50 2.68
CA GLU A 27 -10.02 11.00 4.07
C GLU A 27 -10.62 9.59 4.22
N GLU A 28 -11.67 9.27 3.46
CA GLU A 28 -12.29 7.95 3.42
C GLU A 28 -11.29 6.87 3.02
N ALA A 29 -10.46 7.16 2.01
CA ALA A 29 -9.47 6.21 1.50
C ALA A 29 -8.36 5.95 2.52
N GLN A 30 -8.02 6.96 3.32
CA GLN A 30 -6.97 6.86 4.34
C GLN A 30 -7.36 5.97 5.53
N ARG A 31 -8.67 5.67 5.67
CA ARG A 31 -9.20 4.72 6.66
C ARG A 31 -9.17 3.26 6.17
N LEU A 32 -8.84 3.03 4.90
CA LEU A 32 -8.81 1.69 4.32
C LEU A 32 -7.39 1.12 4.35
N PRO A 33 -7.23 -0.21 4.56
CA PRO A 33 -5.97 -0.89 4.32
C PRO A 33 -5.41 -0.55 2.94
N THR A 34 -4.14 -0.14 2.88
CA THR A 34 -3.58 0.47 1.68
C THR A 34 -2.21 -0.11 1.36
N VAL A 35 -2.01 -0.48 0.08
CA VAL A 35 -0.68 -0.82 -0.47
C VAL A 35 -0.31 0.22 -1.52
N SER A 36 0.75 0.97 -1.24
CA SER A 36 1.36 1.90 -2.21
C SER A 36 2.40 1.16 -3.05
N VAL A 37 2.39 1.36 -4.37
CA VAL A 37 3.35 0.75 -5.30
C VAL A 37 3.98 1.84 -6.17
N GLY A 38 5.32 1.90 -6.16
CA GLY A 38 6.10 2.86 -6.95
C GLY A 38 7.13 3.62 -6.13
N ALA A 39 8.17 4.11 -6.78
CA ALA A 39 9.26 4.79 -6.09
C ALA A 39 8.84 6.18 -5.55
N PRO A 40 9.35 6.62 -4.38
CA PRO A 40 9.06 7.93 -3.80
C PRO A 40 9.23 9.13 -4.74
N GLU A 41 10.13 9.04 -5.74
CA GLU A 41 10.39 10.11 -6.71
C GLU A 41 9.24 10.32 -7.69
N VAL A 42 8.37 9.32 -7.86
CA VAL A 42 7.27 9.32 -8.85
C VAL A 42 5.91 8.94 -8.25
N ASN A 43 5.85 8.56 -6.97
CA ASN A 43 4.63 8.25 -6.23
C ASN A 43 4.63 9.02 -4.90
N ALA A 44 3.74 10.01 -4.79
CA ALA A 44 3.63 10.89 -3.64
C ALA A 44 3.20 10.15 -2.37
N LEU A 45 2.37 9.11 -2.50
CA LEU A 45 1.97 8.27 -1.37
C LEU A 45 3.17 7.44 -0.88
N SER A 46 3.97 6.90 -1.79
CA SER A 46 5.19 6.18 -1.42
C SER A 46 6.20 7.09 -0.70
N ALA A 47 6.38 8.33 -1.17
CA ALA A 47 7.20 9.33 -0.49
C ALA A 47 6.67 9.68 0.90
N TYR A 48 5.35 9.82 1.03
CA TYR A 48 4.69 10.07 2.31
C TYR A 48 4.91 8.91 3.30
N LEU A 49 4.77 7.66 2.85
CA LEU A 49 4.91 6.47 3.69
C LEU A 49 6.37 6.12 3.99
N ALA A 50 7.33 6.47 3.12
CA ALA A 50 8.74 6.12 3.26
C ALA A 50 9.39 6.61 4.56
N VAL A 51 8.89 7.71 5.12
CA VAL A 51 9.37 8.28 6.38
C VAL A 51 8.51 7.90 7.59
N ARG A 52 7.43 7.14 7.38
CA ARG A 52 6.42 6.80 8.41
C ARG A 52 6.38 5.31 8.73
N LEU A 53 6.62 4.46 7.73
CA LEU A 53 6.58 3.01 7.90
C LEU A 53 7.98 2.45 8.17
N PRO A 54 8.10 1.45 9.05
CA PRO A 54 9.35 0.72 9.24
C PRO A 54 9.63 -0.18 8.03
N SER A 55 10.91 -0.53 7.84
CA SER A 55 11.30 -1.52 6.82
C SER A 55 10.99 -2.93 7.32
N ALA A 56 10.12 -3.63 6.60
CA ALA A 56 9.85 -5.05 6.84
C ALA A 56 10.82 -5.95 6.05
N PHE A 57 11.17 -5.51 4.83
CA PHE A 57 12.19 -6.13 4.00
C PHE A 57 12.85 -5.08 3.11
N SER A 58 14.16 -5.14 2.96
CA SER A 58 14.87 -4.28 2.02
C SER A 58 16.14 -4.96 1.53
N ILE A 59 16.52 -4.61 0.31
CA ILE A 59 17.85 -4.88 -0.24
C ILE A 59 18.42 -3.52 -0.60
N GLU A 60 19.57 -3.19 0.01
CA GLU A 60 20.23 -1.91 -0.16
C GLU A 60 20.35 -1.54 -1.64
N SER A 61 19.93 -0.32 -1.97
CA SER A 61 19.93 0.25 -3.33
C SER A 61 19.12 -0.51 -4.39
N ALA A 62 18.35 -1.54 -4.03
CA ALA A 62 17.58 -2.33 -4.98
C ALA A 62 16.06 -2.22 -4.76
N LEU A 63 15.59 -2.51 -3.54
CA LEU A 63 14.16 -2.52 -3.22
C LEU A 63 13.88 -2.30 -1.74
N ALA A 64 12.65 -1.91 -1.44
CA ALA A 64 12.10 -1.83 -0.10
C ALA A 64 10.62 -2.25 -0.08
N VAL A 65 10.27 -3.01 0.95
CA VAL A 65 8.92 -3.26 1.45
C VAL A 65 8.85 -2.65 2.84
N LEU A 66 8.05 -1.61 2.97
CA LEU A 66 7.77 -0.94 4.23
C LEU A 66 6.37 -1.34 4.66
N LEU A 67 6.21 -1.73 5.91
CA LEU A 67 4.96 -2.27 6.42
C LEU A 67 4.96 -2.20 7.94
N ASP A 68 3.83 -1.78 8.50
CA ASP A 68 3.53 -1.90 9.91
C ASP A 68 2.21 -2.67 10.07
N LEU A 69 2.30 -3.94 10.49
CA LEU A 69 1.13 -4.81 10.71
C LEU A 69 0.39 -4.47 12.01
N ASP A 70 1.00 -3.72 12.91
CA ASP A 70 0.42 -3.31 14.19
C ASP A 70 -0.30 -1.94 14.08
N SER A 71 -0.17 -1.27 12.93
CA SER A 71 -0.82 0.02 12.67
C SER A 71 -2.32 -0.14 12.40
N PRO A 72 -3.19 0.71 13.01
CA PRO A 72 -4.64 0.62 12.84
C PRO A 72 -5.12 0.90 11.42
N ASN A 73 -4.36 1.65 10.62
CA ASN A 73 -4.74 1.95 9.22
C ASN A 73 -4.14 0.94 8.22
N LEU A 74 -3.33 -0.01 8.70
CA LEU A 74 -2.70 -1.10 7.95
C LEU A 74 -2.17 -0.69 6.57
N GLN A 75 -0.94 -0.15 6.56
CA GLN A 75 -0.34 0.45 5.36
C GLN A 75 0.94 -0.27 4.96
N ALA A 76 1.09 -0.51 3.67
CA ALA A 76 2.30 -1.05 3.05
C ALA A 76 2.79 -0.13 1.93
N CYS A 77 4.10 -0.15 1.68
CA CYS A 77 4.73 0.57 0.58
C CYS A 77 5.80 -0.32 -0.07
N CYS A 78 5.64 -0.57 -1.38
CA CYS A 78 6.53 -1.42 -2.16
C CYS A 78 7.18 -0.62 -3.28
N TRP A 79 8.51 -0.57 -3.29
CA TRP A 79 9.24 0.16 -4.32
C TRP A 79 10.67 -0.35 -4.52
N GLY A 80 11.26 -0.02 -5.67
CA GLY A 80 12.68 -0.25 -5.92
C GLY A 80 13.29 0.80 -6.83
N ALA A 81 14.62 0.74 -6.96
CA ALA A 81 15.41 1.70 -7.72
C ALA A 81 15.19 1.63 -9.25
N SER A 82 14.42 0.65 -9.72
CA SER A 82 14.05 0.45 -11.12
C SER A 82 12.67 -0.20 -11.21
N PRO A 83 12.03 -0.22 -12.40
CA PRO A 83 10.78 -0.95 -12.59
C PRO A 83 10.87 -2.43 -12.20
N VAL A 84 11.99 -3.09 -12.51
CA VAL A 84 12.26 -4.48 -12.11
C VAL A 84 12.39 -4.59 -10.59
N GLY A 85 13.07 -3.64 -9.96
CA GLY A 85 13.19 -3.60 -8.49
C GLY A 85 11.84 -3.41 -7.79
N THR A 86 10.97 -2.56 -8.33
CA THR A 86 9.60 -2.38 -7.82
C THR A 86 8.77 -3.66 -7.99
N ALA A 87 8.86 -4.34 -9.14
CA ALA A 87 8.22 -5.64 -9.31
C ALA A 87 8.73 -6.66 -8.28
N SER A 88 10.04 -6.73 -8.05
CA SER A 88 10.62 -7.61 -7.03
C SER A 88 10.20 -7.22 -5.60
N ALA A 89 9.96 -5.94 -5.30
CA ALA A 89 9.41 -5.52 -4.03
C ALA A 89 7.97 -6.03 -3.85
N VAL A 90 7.15 -5.94 -4.91
CA VAL A 90 5.78 -6.48 -4.92
C VAL A 90 5.80 -8.00 -4.75
N ASP A 91 6.67 -8.72 -5.48
CA ASP A 91 6.82 -10.17 -5.33
C ASP A 91 7.19 -10.53 -3.88
N ALA A 92 8.16 -9.82 -3.29
CA ALA A 92 8.54 -10.03 -1.89
C ALA A 92 7.39 -9.72 -0.91
N PHE A 93 6.57 -8.70 -1.19
CA PHE A 93 5.36 -8.41 -0.42
C PHE A 93 4.34 -9.54 -0.52
N THR A 94 4.02 -9.97 -1.74
CA THR A 94 3.06 -11.04 -2.02
C THR A 94 3.47 -12.36 -1.37
N ASP A 95 4.72 -12.76 -1.51
CA ASP A 95 5.19 -14.07 -1.03
C ASP A 95 5.30 -14.16 0.50
N ARG A 96 5.57 -13.02 1.18
CA ARG A 96 5.96 -13.03 2.59
C ARG A 96 4.97 -12.35 3.52
N TYR A 97 4.23 -11.37 3.03
CA TYR A 97 3.48 -10.44 3.88
C TYR A 97 2.00 -10.31 3.49
N LEU A 98 1.63 -10.56 2.23
CA LEU A 98 0.25 -10.38 1.77
C LEU A 98 -0.76 -11.21 2.55
N GLY A 99 -0.43 -12.45 2.92
CA GLY A 99 -1.32 -13.30 3.72
C GLY A 99 -1.72 -12.64 5.03
N ALA A 100 -0.73 -12.28 5.86
CA ALA A 100 -0.95 -11.60 7.13
C ALA A 100 -1.60 -10.22 6.96
N PHE A 101 -1.23 -9.49 5.89
CA PHE A 101 -1.86 -8.20 5.58
C PHE A 101 -3.35 -8.35 5.29
N VAL A 102 -3.75 -9.31 4.47
CA VAL A 102 -5.16 -9.54 4.13
C VAL A 102 -5.94 -10.05 5.33
N GLU A 103 -5.37 -10.97 6.12
CA GLU A 103 -6.00 -11.45 7.35
C GLU A 103 -6.30 -10.30 8.31
N ARG A 104 -5.30 -9.44 8.58
CA ARG A 104 -5.49 -8.24 9.42
C ARG A 104 -6.49 -7.25 8.82
N ALA A 105 -6.47 -7.04 7.50
CA ALA A 105 -7.41 -6.17 6.82
C ALA A 105 -8.87 -6.64 6.97
N LEU A 106 -9.10 -7.96 6.92
CA LEU A 106 -10.43 -8.55 7.11
C LEU A 106 -10.90 -8.45 8.57
N GLU A 107 -10.00 -8.69 9.52
CA GLU A 107 -10.30 -8.54 10.95
C GLU A 107 -10.72 -7.10 11.31
N GLU A 108 -10.03 -6.09 10.77
CA GLU A 108 -10.40 -4.67 10.96
C GLU A 108 -11.74 -4.31 10.27
N ALA A 109 -12.06 -4.97 9.16
CA ALA A 109 -13.34 -4.80 8.47
C ALA A 109 -14.52 -5.51 9.17
N GLY A 110 -14.26 -6.34 10.19
CA GLY A 110 -15.26 -7.16 10.86
C GLY A 110 -15.84 -8.28 9.98
N ALA A 111 -15.04 -8.77 9.01
CA ALA A 111 -15.40 -9.80 8.04
C ALA A 111 -14.88 -11.19 8.43
#